data_AF-A0A401Y0G4-F1
#
_entry.id   AF-A0A401Y0G4-F1
#
_cell.length_a   1.000
_cell.length_b   1.000
_cell.length_c   1.000
_cell.angle_alpha   90.00
_cell.angle_beta   90.00
_cell.angle_gamma   90.00
#
_symmetry.space_group_name_H-M   'P 1'
#
loop_
_entity.id
_entity.type
_entity.pdbx_description
1 polymer ?
#
loop_
_entity_poly.entity_id
_entity_poly.type
_entity_poly.pdbx_seq_one_letter_code
_entity_poly.pdbx_strand_id
1 'polypeptide(L)'
;MAELIERHPGRYGGFAVLPLPDVTAAVAEIQYAVGTLGLDGIGLFTHYNGTYLGEPEFDEVIDCIAELDTVAFVHPTIPPASDQPLFGLPPSLYEFPFETTRMLASLLYHGTLDRRPELKLIAPHAGGAAPYLAKRLTYAVTINPTLADREPADLLGSLRSIYFDTAMSANPHTLAGLDSFADTSHILFGTDYPFMPESTTVETVDGVNEFFTDDSIRRQVERDNALALFPALAERVGAGTEAAAAVDR
;
A
#
# COMPACT_ATOMS: atom_id res chain seq x y z
N MET A 1 3.29 -1.76 20.29
CA MET A 1 2.25 -1.05 19.51
C MET A 1 0.89 -1.14 20.18
N ALA A 2 0.34 -2.34 20.44
CA ALA A 2 -0.98 -2.52 21.07
C ALA A 2 -1.18 -1.70 22.36
N GLU A 3 -0.22 -1.73 23.30
CA GLU A 3 -0.29 -0.93 24.53
C GLU A 3 -0.38 0.60 24.29
N LEU A 4 0.22 1.11 23.19
CA LEU A 4 0.11 2.53 22.85
C LEU A 4 -1.31 2.87 22.38
N ILE A 5 -1.91 1.98 21.58
CA ILE A 5 -3.29 2.11 21.10
C ILE A 5 -4.25 2.06 22.29
N GLU A 6 -4.05 1.14 23.23
CA GLU A 6 -4.87 1.04 24.45
C GLU A 6 -4.78 2.29 25.33
N ARG A 7 -3.60 2.90 25.46
CA ARG A 7 -3.41 4.13 26.25
C ARG A 7 -3.98 5.38 25.60
N HIS A 8 -4.17 5.36 24.28
CA HIS A 8 -4.68 6.50 23.51
C HIS A 8 -5.73 6.05 22.49
N PRO A 9 -6.90 5.55 22.96
CA PRO A 9 -7.93 5.03 22.08
C PRO A 9 -8.43 6.12 21.12
N GLY A 10 -8.65 5.74 19.86
CA GLY A 10 -9.10 6.64 18.80
C GLY A 10 -8.04 7.63 18.29
N ARG A 11 -6.78 7.52 18.72
CA ARG A 11 -5.67 8.35 18.21
C ARG A 11 -4.68 7.59 17.35
N TYR A 12 -4.51 6.30 17.61
CA TYR A 12 -3.56 5.45 16.89
C TYR A 12 -4.25 4.17 16.39
N GLY A 13 -3.88 3.79 15.18
CA GLY A 13 -3.89 2.39 14.75
C GLY A 13 -2.46 1.85 14.74
N GLY A 14 -2.27 0.61 14.31
CA GLY A 14 -0.93 0.05 14.25
C GLY A 14 -0.80 -1.16 13.34
N PHE A 15 0.30 -1.19 12.60
CA PHE A 15 0.76 -2.34 11.83
C PHE A 15 1.83 -3.11 12.61
N ALA A 16 1.79 -4.44 12.58
CA ALA A 16 2.87 -5.27 13.08
C ALA A 16 3.98 -5.43 12.04
N VAL A 17 5.24 -5.47 12.46
CA VAL A 17 6.38 -5.80 11.58
C VAL A 17 6.73 -7.27 11.75
N LEU A 18 7.11 -7.92 10.65
CA LEU A 18 7.35 -9.37 10.63
C LEU A 18 8.84 -9.73 10.70
N PRO A 19 9.19 -10.88 11.30
CA PRO A 19 10.55 -11.43 11.31
C PRO A 19 10.97 -12.04 9.97
N LEU A 20 10.63 -11.41 8.85
CA LEU A 20 11.02 -11.88 7.52
C LEU A 20 12.54 -11.79 7.33
N PRO A 21 13.17 -12.75 6.63
CA PRO A 21 12.55 -13.74 5.74
C PRO A 21 12.15 -15.09 6.41
N ASP A 22 12.07 -15.19 7.74
CA ASP A 22 11.55 -16.39 8.40
C ASP A 22 10.03 -16.48 8.23
N VAL A 23 9.58 -17.20 7.20
CA VAL A 23 8.16 -17.34 6.82
C VAL A 23 7.34 -17.98 7.93
N THR A 24 7.84 -19.04 8.56
CA THR A 24 7.11 -19.74 9.63
C THR A 24 6.90 -18.82 10.84
N ALA A 25 7.95 -18.11 11.26
CA ALA A 25 7.83 -17.12 12.34
C ALA A 25 6.94 -15.94 11.94
N ALA A 26 6.99 -15.49 10.68
CA ALA A 26 6.18 -14.41 10.16
C ALA A 26 4.68 -14.75 10.19
N VAL A 27 4.28 -15.94 9.72
CA VAL A 27 2.89 -16.40 9.77
C VAL A 27 2.39 -16.49 11.22
N ALA A 28 3.20 -17.03 12.13
CA ALA A 28 2.84 -17.08 13.56
C ALA A 28 2.67 -15.69 14.17
N GLU A 29 3.54 -14.74 13.81
CA GLU A 29 3.46 -13.35 14.28
C GLU A 29 2.23 -12.64 13.71
N ILE A 30 1.84 -12.86 12.44
CA ILE A 30 0.61 -12.30 11.87
C ILE A 30 -0.60 -12.76 12.68
N GLN A 31 -0.71 -14.07 12.95
CA GLN A 31 -1.83 -14.64 13.70
C GLN A 31 -1.90 -14.08 15.12
N TYR A 32 -0.76 -13.89 15.77
CA TYR A 32 -0.70 -13.27 17.10
C TYR A 32 -1.05 -11.78 17.08
N ALA A 33 -0.40 -11.00 16.21
CA ALA A 33 -0.58 -9.56 16.10
C ALA A 33 -2.03 -9.17 15.76
N VAL A 34 -2.62 -9.83 14.78
CA VAL A 34 -3.98 -9.52 14.33
C VAL A 34 -5.01 -10.22 15.21
N GLY A 35 -4.87 -11.54 15.38
CA GLY A 35 -5.88 -12.36 16.07
C GLY A 35 -5.87 -12.23 17.59
N THR A 36 -4.71 -11.93 18.21
CA THR A 36 -4.59 -11.81 19.67
C THR A 36 -4.47 -10.36 20.13
N LEU A 37 -3.62 -9.56 19.48
CA LEU A 37 -3.40 -8.17 19.88
C LEU A 37 -4.38 -7.17 19.24
N GLY A 38 -5.13 -7.58 18.22
CA GLY A 38 -6.10 -6.71 17.54
C GLY A 38 -5.46 -5.54 16.79
N LEU A 39 -4.22 -5.73 16.28
CA LEU A 39 -3.58 -4.74 15.42
C LEU A 39 -4.29 -4.64 14.06
N ASP A 40 -4.20 -3.48 13.43
CA ASP A 40 -5.02 -3.11 12.25
C ASP A 40 -4.47 -3.67 10.94
N GLY A 41 -3.25 -4.23 10.97
CA GLY A 41 -2.62 -4.81 9.80
C GLY A 41 -1.16 -5.18 10.00
N ILE A 42 -0.49 -5.43 8.88
CA ILE A 42 0.91 -5.82 8.78
C ILE A 42 1.71 -4.79 7.96
N GLY A 43 2.90 -4.45 8.44
CA GLY A 43 3.88 -3.62 7.75
C GLY A 43 4.94 -4.50 7.07
N LEU A 44 5.14 -4.31 5.77
CA LEU A 44 6.07 -5.06 4.95
C LEU A 44 7.07 -4.14 4.24
N PHE A 45 8.19 -4.71 3.77
CA PHE A 45 9.08 -4.04 2.82
C PHE A 45 8.87 -4.58 1.41
N THR A 46 9.26 -3.80 0.38
CA THR A 46 9.15 -4.23 -1.02
C THR A 46 9.88 -5.54 -1.33
N HIS A 47 10.96 -5.81 -0.59
CA HIS A 47 11.71 -7.06 -0.64
C HIS A 47 12.45 -7.33 0.69
N TYR A 48 12.86 -8.58 0.91
CA TYR A 48 13.71 -9.00 2.01
C TYR A 48 14.93 -9.71 1.45
N ASN A 49 16.12 -9.11 1.62
CA ASN A 49 17.39 -9.63 1.05
C ASN A 49 17.35 -9.90 -0.47
N GLY A 50 16.60 -9.09 -1.21
CA GLY A 50 16.47 -9.20 -2.68
C GLY A 50 15.35 -10.10 -3.17
N THR A 51 14.70 -10.86 -2.29
CA THR A 51 13.47 -11.59 -2.61
C THR A 51 12.29 -10.64 -2.49
N TYR A 52 11.56 -10.40 -3.59
CA TYR A 52 10.41 -9.48 -3.63
C TYR A 52 9.14 -10.14 -3.07
N LEU A 53 8.20 -9.33 -2.58
CA LEU A 53 6.94 -9.83 -2.00
C LEU A 53 6.09 -10.72 -2.92
N GLY A 54 6.22 -10.58 -4.24
CA GLY A 54 5.52 -11.45 -5.19
C GLY A 54 6.18 -12.80 -5.42
N GLU A 55 7.41 -13.01 -4.95
CA GLU A 55 8.09 -14.29 -5.14
C GLU A 55 7.41 -15.41 -4.34
N PRO A 56 7.39 -16.66 -4.83
CA PRO A 56 6.69 -17.78 -4.20
C PRO A 56 7.09 -18.06 -2.75
N GLU A 57 8.31 -17.67 -2.36
CA GLU A 57 8.82 -17.78 -0.99
C GLU A 57 7.94 -17.04 0.03
N PHE A 58 7.19 -16.02 -0.37
CA PHE A 58 6.29 -15.28 0.52
C PHE A 58 4.81 -15.60 0.31
N ASP A 59 4.48 -16.60 -0.49
CA ASP A 59 3.09 -16.99 -0.76
C ASP A 59 2.33 -17.31 0.54
N GLU A 60 2.92 -18.06 1.48
CA GLU A 60 2.29 -18.39 2.76
C GLU A 60 2.01 -17.15 3.63
N VAL A 61 2.86 -16.12 3.53
CA VAL A 61 2.70 -14.87 4.28
C VAL A 61 1.56 -14.06 3.69
N ILE A 62 1.53 -13.91 2.36
CA ILE A 62 0.46 -13.20 1.66
C ILE A 62 -0.88 -13.91 1.85
N ASP A 63 -0.89 -15.23 1.76
CA ASP A 63 -2.08 -16.06 1.97
C ASP A 63 -2.60 -15.90 3.40
N CYS A 64 -1.74 -15.91 4.42
CA CYS A 64 -2.16 -15.67 5.80
C CYS A 64 -2.76 -14.27 6.00
N ILE A 65 -2.20 -13.23 5.37
CA ILE A 65 -2.74 -11.87 5.42
C ILE A 65 -4.12 -11.81 4.79
N ALA A 66 -4.27 -12.40 3.59
CA ALA A 66 -5.54 -12.43 2.87
C ALA A 66 -6.62 -13.23 3.62
N GLU A 67 -6.28 -14.40 4.18
CA GLU A 67 -7.21 -15.26 4.92
C GLU A 67 -7.71 -14.64 6.23
N LEU A 68 -6.89 -13.79 6.86
CA LEU A 68 -7.29 -13.01 8.03
C LEU A 68 -8.01 -11.71 7.68
N ASP A 69 -8.20 -11.42 6.38
CA ASP A 69 -8.84 -10.21 5.86
C ASP A 69 -8.19 -8.91 6.39
N THR A 70 -6.88 -8.96 6.66
CA THR A 70 -6.11 -7.88 7.27
C THR A 70 -5.34 -7.08 6.21
N VAL A 71 -5.01 -5.84 6.55
CA VAL A 71 -4.38 -4.91 5.60
C VAL A 71 -2.86 -5.04 5.65
N ALA A 72 -2.22 -5.08 4.48
CA ALA A 72 -0.77 -4.99 4.34
C ALA A 72 -0.36 -3.60 3.85
N PHE A 73 0.39 -2.86 4.66
CA PHE A 73 1.06 -1.64 4.24
C PHE A 73 2.50 -1.94 3.84
N VAL A 74 2.90 -1.57 2.63
CA VAL A 74 4.27 -1.76 2.17
C VAL A 74 5.03 -0.45 2.28
N HIS A 75 6.27 -0.50 2.76
CA HIS A 75 7.23 0.60 2.66
C HIS A 75 8.37 0.18 1.71
N PRO A 76 8.86 1.08 0.83
CA PRO A 76 9.98 0.74 -0.03
C PRO A 76 11.28 0.62 0.77
N THR A 77 12.23 -0.15 0.25
CA THR A 77 13.60 -0.18 0.77
C THR A 77 14.59 0.08 -0.36
N ILE A 78 15.88 0.14 -0.03
CA ILE A 78 16.93 0.35 -1.02
C ILE A 78 16.96 -0.86 -1.97
N PRO A 79 17.02 -0.65 -3.31
CA PRO A 79 17.16 -1.73 -4.28
C PRO A 79 18.24 -2.74 -3.88
N PRO A 80 18.07 -4.05 -4.13
CA PRO A 80 19.01 -5.08 -3.71
C PRO A 80 20.30 -5.11 -4.55
N ALA A 81 20.57 -4.07 -5.34
CA ALA A 81 21.68 -4.00 -6.28
C ALA A 81 22.92 -3.35 -5.64
N SER A 82 24.05 -4.05 -5.66
CA SER A 82 25.31 -3.62 -5.02
C SER A 82 26.02 -2.47 -5.73
N ASP A 83 25.76 -2.28 -7.03
CA ASP A 83 26.54 -1.40 -7.90
C ASP A 83 25.72 -0.19 -8.41
N GLN A 84 24.66 0.19 -7.70
CA GLN A 84 23.88 1.36 -8.07
C GLN A 84 24.74 2.62 -8.02
N PRO A 85 24.78 3.44 -9.09
CA PRO A 85 25.54 4.67 -9.08
C PRO A 85 24.95 5.64 -8.05
N LEU A 86 25.65 5.82 -6.93
CA LEU A 86 25.32 6.83 -5.95
C LEU A 86 25.95 8.15 -6.40
N PHE A 87 25.15 9.02 -7.00
CA PHE A 87 25.56 10.36 -7.39
C PHE A 87 25.29 11.41 -6.29
N GLY A 88 25.26 10.96 -5.03
CA GLY A 88 25.18 11.82 -3.84
C GLY A 88 23.77 12.22 -3.38
N LEU A 89 22.72 11.63 -3.95
CA LEU A 89 21.33 11.85 -3.52
C LEU A 89 20.81 10.70 -2.64
N PRO A 90 19.90 10.97 -1.67
CA PRO A 90 19.21 9.92 -0.94
C PRO A 90 18.40 9.01 -1.88
N PRO A 91 18.47 7.67 -1.75
CA PRO A 91 17.71 6.74 -2.57
C PRO A 91 16.19 6.95 -2.50
N SER A 92 15.68 7.48 -1.39
CA SER A 92 14.25 7.76 -1.22
C SER A 92 13.68 8.74 -2.24
N LEU A 93 14.52 9.62 -2.82
CA LEU A 93 14.07 10.61 -3.80
C LEU A 93 13.74 10.03 -5.17
N TYR A 94 14.31 8.87 -5.52
CA TYR A 94 14.19 8.32 -6.87
C TYR A 94 14.05 6.81 -6.91
N GLU A 95 14.82 6.05 -6.11
CA GLU A 95 14.74 4.58 -6.14
C GLU A 95 13.48 4.05 -5.45
N PHE A 96 13.05 4.63 -4.34
CA PHE A 96 11.92 4.09 -3.57
C PHE A 96 10.62 3.97 -4.39
N PRO A 97 10.20 4.99 -5.17
CA PRO A 97 9.08 4.85 -6.11
C PRO A 97 9.27 3.75 -7.17
N PHE A 98 10.49 3.57 -7.68
CA PHE A 98 10.80 2.50 -8.62
C PHE A 98 10.81 1.12 -7.94
N GLU A 99 11.20 1.04 -6.68
CA GLU A 99 11.13 -0.20 -5.90
C GLU A 99 9.70 -0.62 -5.59
N THR A 100 8.82 0.32 -5.25
CA THR A 100 7.38 0.05 -5.18
C THR A 100 6.88 -0.50 -6.51
N THR A 101 7.31 0.08 -7.63
CA THR A 101 6.93 -0.39 -8.97
C THR A 101 7.45 -1.80 -9.27
N ARG A 102 8.69 -2.12 -8.88
CA ARG A 102 9.29 -3.47 -9.03
C ARG A 102 8.52 -4.51 -8.21
N MET A 103 8.18 -4.18 -6.96
CA MET A 103 7.37 -5.04 -6.10
C MET A 103 5.99 -5.30 -6.70
N LEU A 104 5.30 -4.27 -7.21
CA LEU A 104 3.99 -4.43 -7.85
C LEU A 104 4.07 -5.28 -9.13
N ALA A 105 5.11 -5.08 -9.95
CA ALA A 105 5.35 -5.94 -11.11
C ALA A 105 5.63 -7.40 -10.70
N SER A 106 6.35 -7.61 -9.59
CA SER A 106 6.58 -8.95 -9.05
C SER A 106 5.27 -9.61 -8.61
N LEU A 107 4.42 -8.91 -7.84
CA LEU A 107 3.11 -9.42 -7.42
C LEU A 107 2.21 -9.80 -8.60
N LEU A 108 2.20 -8.97 -9.65
CA LEU A 108 1.45 -9.25 -10.88
C LEU A 108 1.96 -10.52 -11.56
N TYR A 109 3.24 -10.52 -11.94
CA TYR A 109 3.78 -11.57 -12.80
C TYR A 109 4.09 -12.87 -12.07
N HIS A 110 4.05 -12.91 -10.74
CA HIS A 110 4.03 -14.17 -10.00
C HIS A 110 2.60 -14.66 -9.69
N GLY A 111 1.57 -13.95 -10.18
CA GLY A 111 0.17 -14.35 -10.03
C GLY A 111 -0.40 -14.12 -8.64
N THR A 112 0.28 -13.37 -7.78
CA THR A 112 -0.15 -13.11 -6.40
C THR A 112 -1.51 -12.42 -6.36
N LEU A 113 -1.71 -11.38 -7.18
CA LEU A 113 -2.97 -10.63 -7.23
C LEU A 113 -4.11 -11.39 -7.92
N ASP A 114 -3.79 -12.34 -8.80
CA ASP A 114 -4.79 -13.23 -9.40
C ASP A 114 -5.20 -14.35 -8.43
N ARG A 115 -4.27 -14.82 -7.59
CA ARG A 115 -4.51 -15.84 -6.56
C ARG A 115 -5.27 -15.26 -5.36
N ARG A 116 -4.95 -14.04 -4.95
CA ARG A 116 -5.53 -13.32 -3.80
C ARG A 116 -6.10 -11.96 -4.23
N PRO A 117 -7.14 -11.92 -5.09
CA PRO A 117 -7.77 -10.67 -5.51
C PRO A 117 -8.40 -9.87 -4.35
N GLU A 118 -8.66 -10.53 -3.22
CA GLU A 118 -9.15 -9.94 -1.97
C GLU A 118 -8.06 -9.23 -1.15
N LEU A 119 -6.78 -9.33 -1.53
CA LEU A 119 -5.67 -8.78 -0.77
C LEU A 119 -5.77 -7.25 -0.64
N LYS A 120 -5.89 -6.78 0.60
CA LYS A 120 -5.88 -5.35 0.96
C LYS A 120 -4.44 -4.85 1.09
N LEU A 121 -3.78 -4.55 -0.03
CA LEU A 121 -2.43 -3.99 -0.06
C LEU A 121 -2.46 -2.47 -0.21
N ILE A 122 -1.73 -1.73 0.62
CA ILE A 122 -1.47 -0.30 0.44
C ILE A 122 -0.08 -0.13 -0.15
N ALA A 123 -0.03 0.38 -1.39
CA ALA A 123 1.19 0.79 -2.06
C ALA A 123 1.55 2.24 -1.67
N PRO A 124 2.79 2.49 -1.22
CA PRO A 124 3.20 3.78 -0.71
C PRO A 124 3.47 4.76 -1.85
N HIS A 125 3.45 6.05 -1.53
CA HIS A 125 3.89 7.15 -2.38
C HIS A 125 3.15 7.16 -3.73
N ALA A 126 1.81 7.07 -3.70
CA ALA A 126 0.94 6.96 -4.86
C ALA A 126 1.22 5.74 -5.77
N GLY A 127 1.76 4.65 -5.21
CA GLY A 127 2.15 3.47 -5.97
C GLY A 127 3.47 3.62 -6.73
N GLY A 128 4.27 4.63 -6.38
CA GLY A 128 5.52 4.96 -7.03
C GLY A 128 5.32 5.34 -8.49
N ALA A 129 6.01 4.67 -9.41
CA ALA A 129 5.85 4.89 -10.85
C ALA A 129 4.83 3.94 -11.50
N ALA A 130 4.19 3.04 -10.74
CA ALA A 130 3.31 2.02 -11.32
C ALA A 130 2.09 2.60 -12.05
N PRO A 131 1.34 3.60 -11.52
CA PRO A 131 0.24 4.20 -12.28
C PRO A 131 0.69 4.78 -13.62
N TYR A 132 1.83 5.47 -13.64
CA TYR A 132 2.40 6.05 -14.86
C TYR A 132 2.87 4.96 -15.85
N LEU A 133 3.45 3.87 -15.34
CA LEU A 133 3.99 2.77 -16.14
C LEU A 133 2.97 1.66 -16.42
N ALA A 134 1.72 1.78 -16.00
CA ALA A 134 0.72 0.70 -16.07
C ALA A 134 0.58 0.13 -17.48
N LYS A 135 0.49 0.98 -18.51
CA LYS A 135 0.45 0.50 -19.90
C LYS A 135 1.73 -0.21 -20.32
N ARG A 136 2.89 0.26 -19.84
CA ARG A 136 4.18 -0.37 -20.14
C ARG A 136 4.26 -1.78 -19.57
N LEU A 137 3.72 -2.00 -18.37
CA LEU A 137 3.67 -3.32 -17.75
C LEU A 137 2.91 -4.33 -18.61
N THR A 138 1.87 -3.92 -19.35
CA THR A 138 1.13 -4.82 -20.28
C THR A 138 1.95 -5.40 -21.43
N TYR A 139 3.16 -4.89 -21.71
CA TYR A 139 3.95 -5.35 -22.85
C TYR A 139 4.84 -6.56 -22.56
N ALA A 140 4.78 -7.15 -21.36
CA ALA A 140 5.71 -8.23 -20.99
C ALA A 140 5.69 -9.41 -21.98
N VAL A 141 4.52 -9.94 -22.34
CA VAL A 141 4.40 -11.05 -23.30
C VAL A 141 4.77 -10.62 -24.72
N THR A 142 4.52 -9.36 -25.09
CA THR A 142 4.95 -8.80 -26.39
C THR A 142 6.48 -8.74 -26.50
N ILE A 143 7.16 -8.37 -25.41
CA ILE A 143 8.62 -8.23 -25.36
C ILE A 143 9.29 -9.61 -25.19
N ASN A 144 8.71 -10.46 -24.35
CA ASN A 144 9.19 -11.79 -24.07
C ASN A 144 8.02 -12.80 -24.03
N PRO A 145 7.79 -13.54 -25.14
CA PRO A 145 6.72 -14.54 -25.21
C PRO A 145 6.79 -15.66 -24.18
N THR A 146 7.95 -15.89 -23.53
CA THR A 146 8.06 -16.91 -22.47
C THR A 146 7.30 -16.55 -21.19
N LEU A 147 6.80 -15.31 -21.08
CA LEU A 147 6.01 -14.86 -19.93
C LEU A 147 4.50 -15.13 -20.09
N ALA A 148 4.07 -15.76 -21.19
CA ALA A 148 2.65 -16.02 -21.45
C ALA A 148 1.95 -16.81 -20.34
N ASP A 149 2.62 -17.80 -19.73
CA ASP A 149 2.07 -18.61 -18.64
C ASP A 149 1.92 -17.82 -17.32
N ARG A 150 2.46 -16.61 -17.27
CA ARG A 150 2.52 -15.71 -16.10
C ARG A 150 1.78 -14.40 -16.34
N GLU A 151 1.07 -14.28 -17.46
CA GLU A 151 0.32 -13.06 -17.79
C GLU A 151 -0.91 -12.94 -16.88
N PRO A 152 -1.07 -11.82 -16.15
CA PRO A 152 -2.24 -11.63 -15.29
C PRO A 152 -3.54 -11.60 -16.09
N ALA A 153 -4.62 -12.15 -15.54
CA ALA A 153 -5.93 -12.21 -16.20
C ALA A 153 -6.49 -10.82 -16.53
N ASP A 154 -6.36 -9.86 -15.60
CA ASP A 154 -6.64 -8.44 -15.82
C ASP A 154 -5.55 -7.60 -15.16
N LEU A 155 -4.44 -7.37 -15.87
CA LEU A 155 -3.28 -6.66 -15.32
C LEU A 155 -3.64 -5.27 -14.75
N LEU A 156 -4.46 -4.50 -15.47
CA LEU A 156 -4.82 -3.15 -15.02
C LEU A 156 -5.83 -3.22 -13.87
N GLY A 157 -6.80 -4.14 -13.93
CA GLY A 157 -7.74 -4.38 -12.83
C GLY A 157 -7.02 -4.79 -11.55
N SER A 158 -6.09 -5.74 -11.62
CA SER A 158 -5.31 -6.21 -10.47
C SER A 158 -4.45 -5.10 -9.86
N LEU A 159 -3.86 -4.21 -10.67
CA LEU A 159 -3.16 -3.03 -10.10
C LEU A 159 -4.11 -1.98 -9.53
N ARG A 160 -5.35 -1.89 -10.02
CA ARG A 160 -6.34 -0.91 -9.55
C ARG A 160 -7.07 -1.37 -8.30
N SER A 161 -7.06 -2.67 -7.99
CA SER A 161 -7.74 -3.24 -6.82
C SER A 161 -7.00 -3.01 -5.51
N ILE A 162 -5.72 -2.64 -5.55
CA ILE A 162 -4.96 -2.26 -4.36
C ILE A 162 -5.22 -0.81 -3.95
N TYR A 163 -4.72 -0.41 -2.80
CA TYR A 163 -4.84 0.93 -2.24
C TYR A 163 -3.54 1.72 -2.42
N PHE A 164 -3.63 3.05 -2.41
CA PHE A 164 -2.51 3.95 -2.64
C PHE A 164 -2.51 5.07 -1.61
N ASP A 165 -1.40 5.30 -0.92
CA ASP A 165 -1.28 6.49 -0.07
C ASP A 165 -0.84 7.74 -0.87
N THR A 166 -1.03 8.94 -0.30
CA THR A 166 -0.58 10.21 -0.88
C THR A 166 0.75 10.73 -0.31
N ALA A 167 1.44 9.94 0.52
CA ALA A 167 2.65 10.37 1.21
C ALA A 167 3.71 10.84 0.19
N MET A 168 4.29 12.03 0.40
CA MET A 168 5.28 12.64 -0.50
C MET A 168 4.84 12.82 -1.96
N SER A 169 3.55 12.62 -2.27
CA SER A 169 3.03 12.51 -3.64
C SER A 169 1.88 13.47 -3.94
N ALA A 170 1.43 14.26 -2.97
CA ALA A 170 0.32 15.20 -3.10
C ALA A 170 0.69 16.46 -3.89
N ASN A 171 0.87 16.32 -5.20
CA ASN A 171 1.04 17.43 -6.15
C ASN A 171 0.14 17.23 -7.38
N PRO A 172 -0.16 18.28 -8.17
CA PRO A 172 -1.11 18.19 -9.27
C PRO A 172 -0.77 17.16 -10.36
N HIS A 173 0.51 16.83 -10.56
CA HIS A 173 0.94 15.90 -11.59
C HIS A 173 0.75 14.45 -11.14
N THR A 174 1.22 14.13 -9.93
CA THR A 174 1.11 12.78 -9.38
C THR A 174 -0.35 12.44 -9.06
N LEU A 175 -1.09 13.36 -8.44
CA LEU A 175 -2.50 13.14 -8.12
C LEU A 175 -3.37 13.00 -9.38
N ALA A 176 -3.14 13.78 -10.43
CA ALA A 176 -3.83 13.60 -11.70
C ALA A 176 -3.59 12.21 -12.31
N GLY A 177 -2.34 11.74 -12.25
CA GLY A 177 -1.99 10.39 -12.70
C GLY A 177 -2.71 9.31 -11.88
N LEU A 178 -2.67 9.43 -10.55
CA LEU A 178 -3.29 8.48 -9.64
C LEU A 178 -4.81 8.45 -9.76
N ASP A 179 -5.48 9.60 -9.76
CA ASP A 179 -6.94 9.72 -9.88
C ASP A 179 -7.47 9.24 -11.24
N SER A 180 -6.67 9.41 -12.31
CA SER A 180 -7.01 8.82 -13.61
C SER A 180 -6.82 7.31 -13.67
N PHE A 181 -6.07 6.75 -12.71
CA PHE A 181 -5.66 5.35 -12.71
C PHE A 181 -6.52 4.51 -11.77
N ALA A 182 -6.64 4.91 -10.50
CA ALA A 182 -7.35 4.21 -9.44
C ALA A 182 -8.68 4.88 -9.12
N ASP A 183 -9.63 4.10 -8.61
CA ASP A 183 -10.86 4.68 -8.06
C ASP A 183 -10.52 5.51 -6.81
N THR A 184 -11.18 6.64 -6.62
CA THR A 184 -10.96 7.52 -5.47
C THR A 184 -11.09 6.78 -4.14
N SER A 185 -11.97 5.77 -4.04
CA SER A 185 -12.14 4.95 -2.83
C SER A 185 -10.90 4.11 -2.44
N HIS A 186 -9.96 3.95 -3.36
CA HIS A 186 -8.67 3.28 -3.16
C HIS A 186 -7.52 4.26 -2.86
N ILE A 187 -7.78 5.57 -2.78
CA ILE A 187 -6.78 6.58 -2.46
C ILE A 187 -6.88 6.96 -0.98
N LEU A 188 -5.76 6.89 -0.26
CA LEU A 188 -5.66 7.11 1.18
C LEU A 188 -4.71 8.29 1.45
N PHE A 189 -5.04 9.12 2.43
CA PHE A 189 -4.10 10.13 2.90
C PHE A 189 -2.92 9.54 3.68
N GLY A 190 -1.70 9.99 3.39
CA GLY A 190 -0.48 9.62 4.11
C GLY A 190 0.54 10.76 4.12
N THR A 191 1.47 10.80 5.10
CA THR A 191 2.40 11.94 5.28
C THR A 191 3.88 11.57 5.32
N ASP A 192 4.20 10.29 5.58
CA ASP A 192 5.57 9.82 5.85
C ASP A 192 6.25 10.45 7.09
N TYR A 193 5.48 11.00 8.02
CA TYR A 193 6.02 11.48 9.29
C TYR A 193 6.51 10.30 10.15
N PRO A 194 7.70 10.38 10.80
CA PRO A 194 8.57 11.54 10.95
C PRO A 194 9.78 11.57 9.99
N PHE A 195 9.84 10.70 8.97
CA PHE A 195 10.93 10.76 7.98
C PHE A 195 10.85 12.06 7.19
N MET A 196 9.63 12.48 6.87
CA MET A 196 9.34 13.83 6.42
C MET A 196 8.93 14.72 7.60
N PRO A 197 9.40 15.98 7.65
CA PRO A 197 9.08 16.91 8.72
C PRO A 197 7.62 17.37 8.64
N GLU A 198 7.13 17.99 9.72
CA GLU A 198 5.76 18.54 9.81
C GLU A 198 5.43 19.51 8.67
N SER A 199 6.41 20.24 8.13
CA SER A 199 6.20 21.11 6.97
C SER A 199 5.71 20.34 5.74
N THR A 200 6.20 19.13 5.52
CA THR A 200 5.75 18.28 4.41
C THR A 200 4.37 17.68 4.67
N THR A 201 4.00 17.45 5.94
CA THR A 201 2.61 17.12 6.29
C THR A 201 1.67 18.25 5.86
N VAL A 202 2.02 19.50 6.14
CA VAL A 202 1.23 20.68 5.69
C VAL A 202 1.17 20.74 4.17
N GLU A 203 2.31 20.60 3.48
CA GLU A 203 2.34 20.55 2.01
C GLU A 203 1.43 19.45 1.43
N THR A 204 1.39 18.28 2.07
CA THR A 204 0.56 17.16 1.63
C THR A 204 -0.93 17.47 1.80
N VAL A 205 -1.31 18.04 2.95
CA VAL A 205 -2.68 18.50 3.22
C VAL A 205 -3.10 19.55 2.20
N ASP A 206 -2.26 20.56 1.96
CA ASP A 206 -2.54 21.62 0.99
C ASP A 206 -2.67 21.05 -0.43
N GLY A 207 -1.78 20.15 -0.84
CA GLY A 207 -1.83 19.51 -2.16
C GLY A 207 -3.09 18.67 -2.39
N VAL A 208 -3.55 17.92 -1.38
CA VAL A 208 -4.82 17.16 -1.44
C VAL A 208 -6.02 18.12 -1.49
N ASN A 209 -6.02 19.18 -0.67
CA ASN A 209 -7.06 20.21 -0.64
C ASN A 209 -7.19 20.95 -1.98
N GLU A 210 -6.07 21.32 -2.60
CA GLU A 210 -6.03 22.05 -3.85
C GLU A 210 -6.45 21.18 -5.04
N PHE A 211 -6.11 19.89 -5.04
CA PHE A 211 -6.44 18.97 -6.12
C PHE A 211 -7.90 18.49 -6.05
N PHE A 212 -8.34 17.99 -4.89
CA PHE A 212 -9.70 17.51 -4.68
C PHE A 212 -10.60 18.65 -4.19
N THR A 213 -11.13 19.43 -5.13
CA THR A 213 -11.93 20.62 -4.83
C THR A 213 -13.34 20.30 -4.31
N ASP A 214 -13.84 19.09 -4.54
CA ASP A 214 -15.11 18.63 -3.99
C ASP A 214 -14.92 18.13 -2.55
N ASP A 215 -15.64 18.74 -1.60
CA ASP A 215 -15.50 18.45 -0.16
C ASP A 215 -15.83 16.99 0.20
N SER A 216 -16.74 16.35 -0.53
CA SER A 216 -17.10 14.94 -0.30
C SER A 216 -15.95 14.02 -0.74
N ILE A 217 -15.42 14.26 -1.94
CA ILE A 217 -14.26 13.51 -2.47
C ILE A 217 -13.05 13.70 -1.56
N ARG A 218 -12.80 14.95 -1.14
CA ARG A 218 -11.68 15.24 -0.24
C ARG A 218 -11.80 14.52 1.10
N ARG A 219 -12.98 14.54 1.73
CA ARG A 219 -13.23 13.80 2.98
C ARG A 219 -13.04 12.29 2.81
N GLN A 220 -13.39 11.73 1.64
CA GLN A 220 -13.15 10.33 1.34
C GLN A 220 -11.66 10.00 1.40
N VAL A 221 -10.83 10.74 0.66
CA VAL A 221 -9.37 10.55 0.61
C VAL A 221 -8.71 10.80 1.96
N GLU A 222 -9.08 11.89 2.64
CA GLU A 222 -8.48 12.30 3.91
C GLU A 222 -8.85 11.38 5.07
N ARG A 223 -9.95 10.64 4.97
CA ARG A 223 -10.52 9.94 6.12
C ARG A 223 -11.36 8.72 5.80
N ASP A 224 -12.44 8.86 5.04
CA ASP A 224 -13.48 7.83 5.05
C ASP A 224 -13.03 6.53 4.39
N ASN A 225 -12.17 6.59 3.37
CA ASN A 225 -11.57 5.41 2.75
C ASN A 225 -10.73 4.62 3.77
N ALA A 226 -9.94 5.30 4.59
CA ALA A 226 -9.17 4.65 5.65
C ALA A 226 -10.09 4.00 6.69
N LEU A 227 -11.19 4.67 7.07
CA LEU A 227 -12.13 4.09 8.05
C LEU A 227 -12.91 2.90 7.50
N ALA A 228 -13.23 2.90 6.20
CA ALA A 228 -13.79 1.74 5.53
C ALA A 228 -12.80 0.57 5.48
N LEU A 229 -11.52 0.86 5.24
CA LEU A 229 -10.44 -0.13 5.17
C LEU A 229 -10.08 -0.71 6.55
N PHE A 230 -10.20 0.09 7.62
CA PHE A 230 -9.85 -0.27 8.99
C PHE A 230 -11.08 -0.19 9.93
N PRO A 231 -11.98 -1.19 9.91
CA PRO A 231 -13.24 -1.13 10.68
C PRO A 231 -13.02 -1.06 12.20
N ALA A 232 -12.01 -1.77 12.73
CA ALA A 232 -11.67 -1.70 14.16
C ALA A 232 -11.21 -0.29 14.56
N LEU A 233 -10.46 0.41 13.69
CA LEU A 233 -10.11 1.81 13.89
C LEU A 233 -11.36 2.70 13.83
N ALA A 234 -12.27 2.46 12.87
CA ALA A 234 -13.53 3.19 12.75
C ALA A 234 -14.39 3.10 14.01
N GLU A 235 -14.47 1.92 14.64
CA GLU A 235 -15.13 1.74 15.93
C GLU A 235 -14.42 2.53 17.04
N ARG A 236 -13.09 2.45 17.13
CA ARG A 236 -12.30 3.17 18.15
C ARG A 236 -12.41 4.69 18.06
N VAL A 237 -12.61 5.24 16.86
CA VAL A 237 -12.82 6.69 16.65
C VAL A 237 -14.30 7.10 16.68
N GLY A 238 -15.23 6.17 16.89
CA GLY A 238 -16.67 6.43 16.95
C GLY A 238 -17.32 6.75 15.60
N ALA A 239 -16.74 6.31 14.48
CA ALA A 239 -17.24 6.58 13.13
C ALA A 239 -18.26 5.53 12.61
N GLY A 240 -18.39 4.38 13.28
CA GLY A 240 -19.19 3.24 12.82
C GLY A 240 -20.69 3.50 12.60
N THR A 241 -21.25 4.61 13.10
CA THR A 241 -22.67 4.96 12.92
C THR A 241 -22.97 5.83 11.70
N GLU A 242 -21.98 6.41 11.03
CA GLU A 242 -22.20 7.28 9.85
C GLU A 242 -21.95 6.55 8.52
N ALA A 243 -21.00 5.61 8.46
CA ALA A 243 -20.60 4.94 7.22
C ALA A 243 -21.68 4.01 6.63
N ALA A 244 -22.49 3.37 7.48
CA ALA A 244 -23.57 2.47 7.03
C ALA A 244 -24.72 3.20 6.30
N ALA A 245 -24.81 4.53 6.41
CA ALA A 245 -25.85 5.32 5.75
C ALA A 245 -25.46 5.80 4.34
N ALA A 246 -24.20 5.64 3.93
CA ALA A 246 -23.69 6.12 2.64
C ALA A 246 -23.61 5.04 1.55
N VAL A 247 -23.66 3.75 1.91
CA VAL A 247 -23.61 2.63 0.96
C VAL A 247 -24.99 2.31 0.35
N ASP A 248 -26.06 2.91 0.87
CA ASP A 248 -27.45 2.59 0.52
C ASP A 248 -28.18 3.76 -0.20
N ARG A 249 -27.44 4.64 -0.91
CA ARG A 249 -28.02 5.74 -1.71
C ARG A 249 -27.44 5.86 -3.11
#